data_AF-E9JCG5-F1
#
_entry.id   AF-E9JCG5-F1
#
_cell.length_a   1.000
_cell.length_b   1.000
_cell.length_c   1.000
_cell.angle_alpha   90.00
_cell.angle_beta   90.00
_cell.angle_gamma   90.00
#
_symmetry.space_group_name_H-M   'P 1'
#
loop_
_entity.id
_entity.type
_entity.pdbx_description
1 polymer ?
#
loop_
_entity_poly.entity_id
_entity_poly.type
_entity_poly.pdbx_seq_one_letter_code
_entity_poly.pdbx_strand_id
1 'polypeptide(L)'
;IDLQVIADFADNYTKSLHQKNVNANVVIRDVKNAPPAQDVHLVIAANILLNQSHETAVQVNLKTALKKTDLTLTGNQTDPVGKAYLLLKKREKRREPIVIHITEKNLSWLEGVKTALKTSRSKDQEVLFVSQDEKTLGSTIAGYIFIQNKNVSKFDLSVQFYAEQLDKGLIAIVLKARQSKTLSTLAIALSCLNK
;
A
#
# COMPACT_ATOMS: atom_id res chain seq x y z
N ILE A 1 4.91 22.67 9.80
CA ILE A 1 5.82 22.10 8.78
C ILE A 1 5.13 20.86 8.30
N ASP A 2 4.72 20.85 7.04
CA ASP A 2 3.90 19.76 6.49
C ASP A 2 4.77 18.73 5.76
N LEU A 3 6.01 19.10 5.44
CA LEU A 3 6.98 18.27 4.73
C LEU A 3 8.41 18.57 5.20
N GLN A 4 9.23 17.53 5.36
CA GLN A 4 10.68 17.68 5.52
C GLN A 4 11.38 17.11 4.28
N VAL A 5 12.28 17.88 3.70
CA VAL A 5 13.12 17.47 2.55
C VAL A 5 14.54 17.32 3.05
N ILE A 6 15.15 16.18 2.73
CA ILE A 6 16.53 15.90 3.09
C ILE A 6 17.34 15.85 1.81
N ALA A 7 18.38 16.67 1.76
CA ALA A 7 19.27 16.77 0.62
C ALA A 7 20.73 16.72 1.07
N ASP A 8 21.60 16.30 0.18
CA ASP A 8 23.06 16.44 0.31
C ASP A 8 23.50 17.91 0.17
N PHE A 9 22.67 18.76 -0.44
CA PHE A 9 22.86 20.20 -0.56
C PHE A 9 21.51 20.96 -0.59
N ALA A 10 21.42 22.14 0.04
CA ALA A 10 20.14 22.84 0.27
C ALA A 10 19.57 23.60 -0.95
N ASP A 11 20.35 23.82 -2.00
CA ASP A 11 19.94 24.67 -3.14
C ASP A 11 18.74 24.12 -3.91
N ASN A 12 18.18 24.96 -4.80
CA ASN A 12 17.03 24.77 -5.71
C ASN A 12 15.70 24.34 -5.07
N TYR A 13 15.70 23.43 -4.10
CA TYR A 13 14.50 22.92 -3.44
C TYR A 13 13.80 24.01 -2.63
N THR A 14 14.50 24.77 -1.80
CA THR A 14 13.91 25.84 -0.97
C THR A 14 13.18 26.86 -1.85
N LYS A 15 13.82 27.33 -2.92
CA LYS A 15 13.23 28.28 -3.87
C LYS A 15 12.02 27.71 -4.62
N SER A 16 12.12 26.47 -5.13
CA SER A 16 11.02 25.82 -5.84
C SER A 16 9.83 25.47 -4.95
N LEU A 17 10.06 25.10 -3.69
CA LEU A 17 9.01 24.78 -2.71
C LEU A 17 8.29 26.05 -2.26
N HIS A 18 9.02 27.14 -2.01
CA HIS A 18 8.43 28.45 -1.74
C HIS A 18 7.56 28.95 -2.91
N GLN A 19 8.03 28.83 -4.16
CA GLN A 19 7.22 29.19 -5.35
C GLN A 19 5.93 28.38 -5.45
N LYS A 20 5.90 27.15 -4.96
CA LYS A 20 4.72 26.28 -4.94
C LYS A 20 3.86 26.43 -3.67
N ASN A 21 4.19 27.40 -2.82
CA ASN A 21 3.53 27.63 -1.53
C ASN A 21 3.48 26.37 -0.64
N VAL A 22 4.53 25.53 -0.70
CA VAL A 22 4.66 24.32 0.12
C VAL A 22 5.41 24.68 1.40
N ASN A 23 4.78 24.41 2.56
CA ASN A 23 5.37 24.59 3.88
C ASN A 23 6.35 23.45 4.21
N ALA A 24 7.55 23.52 3.63
CA ALA A 24 8.59 22.51 3.78
C ALA A 24 9.83 23.03 4.50
N ASN A 25 10.46 22.16 5.30
CA ASN A 25 11.78 22.40 5.87
C ASN A 25 12.84 21.60 5.11
N VAL A 26 13.91 22.26 4.64
CA VAL A 26 15.02 21.62 3.93
C VAL A 26 16.17 21.41 4.92
N VAL A 27 16.54 20.15 5.15
CA VAL A 27 17.63 19.75 6.04
C VAL A 27 18.76 19.17 5.21
N ILE A 28 19.96 19.71 5.36
CA ILE A 28 21.15 19.14 4.75
C ILE A 28 21.62 17.96 5.63
N ARG A 29 21.66 16.75 5.07
CA ARG A 29 22.18 15.57 5.77
C ARG A 29 22.73 14.56 4.76
N ASP A 30 23.92 14.03 5.04
CA ASP A 30 24.44 12.87 4.34
C ASP A 30 23.73 11.60 4.82
N VAL A 31 22.84 11.07 3.98
CA VAL A 31 22.06 9.86 4.27
C VAL A 31 22.90 8.58 4.31
N LYS A 32 24.19 8.63 3.91
CA LYS A 32 25.13 7.52 4.08
C LYS A 32 25.62 7.39 5.52
N ASN A 33 25.70 8.51 6.24
CA ASN A 33 26.30 8.56 7.57
C ASN A 33 25.26 8.56 8.69
N ALA A 34 24.01 8.95 8.39
CA ALA A 34 22.91 8.96 9.35
C ALA A 34 21.57 8.69 8.67
N PRO A 35 20.61 8.05 9.37
CA PRO A 35 19.25 7.90 8.86
C PRO A 35 18.65 9.26 8.45
N PRO A 36 17.92 9.33 7.33
CA PRO A 36 17.34 10.58 6.86
C PRO A 36 16.36 11.18 7.88
N ALA A 37 15.46 10.35 8.43
CA ALA A 37 14.48 10.77 9.42
C ALA A 37 14.14 9.62 10.38
N GLN A 38 13.47 9.95 11.47
CA GLN A 38 12.96 8.99 12.47
C GLN A 38 11.47 9.26 12.68
N ASP A 39 10.69 8.20 12.90
CA ASP A 39 9.24 8.25 13.18
C ASP A 39 8.41 9.03 12.14
N VAL A 40 8.74 8.87 10.85
CA VAL A 40 8.03 9.48 9.72
C VAL A 40 7.03 8.53 9.09
N HIS A 41 5.93 9.09 8.56
CA HIS A 41 4.88 8.32 7.89
C HIS A 41 5.23 7.93 6.45
N LEU A 42 6.04 8.74 5.75
CA LEU A 42 6.41 8.53 4.35
C LEU A 42 7.80 9.11 4.09
N VAL A 43 8.62 8.33 3.37
CA VAL A 43 9.89 8.79 2.80
C VAL A 43 9.77 8.74 1.29
N ILE A 44 10.08 9.86 0.62
CA ILE A 44 10.12 9.96 -0.83
C ILE A 44 11.57 10.06 -1.24
N ALA A 45 11.99 9.18 -2.16
CA ALA A 45 13.33 9.18 -2.69
C ALA A 45 13.30 8.94 -4.20
N ALA A 46 14.21 9.58 -4.93
CA ALA A 46 14.33 9.45 -6.38
C ALA A 46 15.65 8.75 -6.73
N ASN A 47 15.66 8.01 -7.84
CA ASN A 47 16.84 7.36 -8.41
C ASN A 47 17.62 6.38 -7.49
N ILE A 48 17.06 5.99 -6.34
CA ILE A 48 17.70 5.08 -5.37
C ILE A 48 18.03 3.72 -6.00
N LEU A 49 17.13 3.19 -6.83
CA LEU A 49 17.29 1.87 -7.43
C LEU A 49 18.15 1.87 -8.70
N LEU A 50 18.53 3.05 -9.21
CA LEU A 50 19.36 3.20 -10.41
C LEU A 50 20.87 3.29 -10.07
N ASN A 51 21.22 3.36 -8.78
CA ASN A 51 22.58 3.72 -8.35
C ASN A 51 23.54 2.51 -8.22
N GLN A 52 23.27 1.40 -8.90
CA GLN A 52 24.24 0.31 -9.02
C GLN A 52 25.06 0.49 -10.30
N SER A 53 26.16 1.24 -10.15
CA SER A 53 27.32 1.39 -11.04
C SER A 53 27.12 1.91 -12.47
N HIS A 54 27.98 2.86 -12.83
CA HIS A 54 28.22 3.40 -14.18
C HIS A 54 28.71 2.37 -15.22
N GLU A 55 28.58 1.06 -14.97
CA GLU A 55 29.02 0.02 -15.90
C GLU A 55 27.90 -0.99 -16.11
N THR A 56 27.39 -0.99 -17.34
CA THR A 56 26.31 -1.85 -17.87
C THR A 56 24.95 -1.72 -17.18
N ALA A 57 23.94 -1.36 -17.97
CA ALA A 57 22.54 -1.33 -17.59
C ALA A 57 22.03 -2.73 -17.22
N VAL A 58 22.44 -3.24 -16.06
CA VAL A 58 21.73 -4.32 -15.40
C VAL A 58 20.42 -3.69 -14.97
N GLN A 59 19.32 -4.03 -15.67
CA GLN A 59 17.99 -3.82 -15.14
C GLN A 59 17.99 -4.45 -13.74
N VAL A 60 18.11 -3.63 -12.70
CA VAL A 60 17.99 -4.09 -11.32
C VAL A 60 16.63 -4.75 -11.24
N ASN A 61 16.63 -6.08 -11.14
CA ASN A 61 15.40 -6.84 -11.03
C ASN A 61 14.77 -6.45 -9.69
N LEU A 62 13.80 -5.52 -9.74
CA LEU A 62 13.14 -4.95 -8.57
C LEU A 62 12.65 -6.05 -7.61
N LYS A 63 12.11 -7.14 -8.15
CA LYS A 63 11.66 -8.30 -7.36
C LYS A 63 12.81 -8.94 -6.59
N THR A 64 14.00 -9.02 -7.18
CA THR A 64 15.20 -9.57 -6.53
C THR A 64 15.80 -8.60 -5.51
N ALA A 65 15.81 -7.30 -5.82
CA ALA A 65 16.26 -6.28 -4.87
C ALA A 65 15.36 -6.24 -3.62
N LEU A 66 14.03 -6.25 -3.81
CA LEU A 66 13.06 -6.28 -2.71
C LEU A 66 13.09 -7.58 -1.91
N LYS A 67 13.47 -8.72 -2.50
CA LYS A 67 13.66 -9.98 -1.76
C LYS A 67 14.78 -9.90 -0.71
N LYS A 68 15.76 -9.02 -0.92
CA LYS A 68 16.88 -8.80 0.01
C LYS A 68 16.54 -7.78 1.10
N THR A 69 15.36 -7.18 1.05
CA THR A 69 14.89 -6.19 2.02
C THR A 69 13.62 -6.68 2.69
N ASP A 70 13.24 -6.02 3.78
CA ASP A 70 11.96 -6.25 4.45
C ASP A 70 10.84 -5.39 3.84
N LEU A 71 10.90 -5.11 2.52
CA LEU A 71 9.97 -4.23 1.82
C LEU A 71 9.15 -5.00 0.78
N THR A 72 7.88 -4.64 0.65
CA THR A 72 6.94 -5.13 -0.36
C THR A 72 6.47 -3.98 -1.24
N LEU A 73 6.40 -4.21 -2.56
CA LEU A 73 5.80 -3.26 -3.51
C LEU A 73 4.28 -3.27 -3.39
N THR A 74 3.70 -2.17 -2.92
CA THR A 74 2.25 -2.04 -2.70
C THR A 74 1.55 -1.22 -3.79
N GLY A 75 2.29 -0.33 -4.45
CA GLY A 75 1.79 0.48 -5.57
C GLY A 75 2.88 0.76 -6.61
N ASN A 76 2.46 0.86 -7.88
CA ASN A 76 3.33 1.23 -8.99
C ASN A 76 2.52 2.11 -9.96
N GLN A 77 3.06 3.27 -10.28
CA GLN A 77 2.51 4.17 -11.30
C GLN A 77 3.62 4.55 -12.26
N THR A 78 3.34 4.48 -13.55
CA THR A 78 4.24 4.98 -14.59
C THR A 78 3.58 6.16 -15.27
N ASP A 79 4.29 7.29 -15.35
CA ASP A 79 3.81 8.44 -16.10
C ASP A 79 3.96 8.20 -17.63
N PRO A 80 3.31 9.02 -18.48
CA PRO A 80 3.41 8.86 -19.93
C PRO A 80 4.82 8.99 -20.51
N VAL A 81 5.76 9.56 -19.75
CA VAL A 81 7.15 9.79 -20.16
C VAL A 81 8.06 8.64 -19.67
N GLY A 82 7.49 7.63 -18.99
CA GLY A 82 8.19 6.43 -18.56
C GLY A 82 8.80 6.51 -17.15
N LYS A 83 8.54 7.56 -16.36
CA LYS A 83 8.99 7.60 -14.97
C LYS A 83 8.13 6.71 -14.10
N ALA A 84 8.77 5.84 -13.32
CA ALA A 84 8.10 4.94 -12.39
C ALA A 84 8.12 5.50 -10.96
N TYR A 85 6.94 5.52 -10.34
CA TYR A 85 6.70 5.87 -8.94
C TYR A 85 6.30 4.59 -8.21
N LEU A 86 7.15 4.16 -7.28
CA LEU A 86 6.98 2.92 -6.53
C LEU A 86 6.60 3.25 -5.09
N LEU A 87 5.50 2.68 -4.60
CA LEU A 87 5.15 2.71 -3.18
C LEU A 87 5.59 1.40 -2.54
N LEU A 88 6.50 1.50 -1.59
CA LEU A 88 7.04 0.39 -0.83
C LEU A 88 6.52 0.46 0.61
N LYS A 89 6.12 -0.67 1.18
CA LYS A 89 5.76 -0.79 2.60
C LYS A 89 6.65 -1.84 3.24
N LYS A 90 6.98 -1.68 4.52
CA LYS A 90 7.60 -2.75 5.31
C LYS A 90 6.68 -3.98 5.31
N ARG A 91 7.27 -5.17 5.18
CA ARG A 91 6.51 -6.41 5.29
C ARG A 91 6.08 -6.59 6.74
N GLU A 92 4.79 -6.83 6.91
CA GLU A 92 4.22 -7.11 8.23
C GLU A 92 3.93 -8.60 8.32
N LYS A 93 4.17 -9.17 9.51
CA LYS A 93 3.78 -10.55 9.77
C LYS A 93 2.25 -10.59 9.80
N ARG A 94 1.69 -11.38 8.92
CA ARG A 94 0.25 -11.56 8.82
C ARG A 94 -0.28 -12.28 10.06
N ARG A 95 -1.37 -11.74 10.63
CA ARG A 95 -2.15 -12.38 11.67
C ARG A 95 -3.15 -13.34 11.03
N GLU A 96 -3.59 -14.34 11.79
CA GLU A 96 -4.63 -15.24 11.31
C GLU A 96 -5.93 -14.44 11.10
N PRO A 97 -6.54 -14.51 9.89
CA PRO A 97 -7.73 -13.75 9.59
C PRO A 97 -9.02 -14.44 10.05
N ILE A 98 -9.96 -13.69 10.59
CA ILE A 98 -11.37 -14.05 10.71
C ILE A 98 -12.09 -13.46 9.49
N VAL A 99 -12.49 -14.32 8.55
CA VAL A 99 -13.15 -13.89 7.31
C VAL A 99 -14.65 -13.73 7.55
N ILE A 100 -15.19 -12.55 7.22
CA ILE A 100 -16.62 -12.27 7.24
C ILE A 100 -17.08 -11.88 5.84
N HIS A 101 -17.97 -12.69 5.27
CA HIS A 101 -18.62 -12.38 4.00
C HIS A 101 -19.77 -11.39 4.22
N ILE A 102 -19.68 -10.23 3.58
CA ILE A 102 -20.70 -9.19 3.60
C ILE A 102 -21.50 -9.28 2.30
N THR A 103 -22.83 -9.22 2.41
CA THR A 103 -23.77 -9.24 1.29
C THR A 103 -24.83 -8.16 1.47
N GLU A 104 -25.36 -7.63 0.36
CA GLU A 104 -26.47 -6.67 0.36
C GLU A 104 -27.82 -7.32 0.64
N LYS A 105 -27.91 -8.64 0.42
CA LYS A 105 -29.18 -9.37 0.44
C LYS A 105 -29.87 -9.33 1.80
N ASN A 106 -29.08 -9.30 2.88
CA ASN A 106 -29.58 -9.25 4.25
C ASN A 106 -28.47 -8.80 5.22
N LEU A 107 -28.83 -8.57 6.48
CA LEU A 107 -27.91 -8.15 7.56
C LEU A 107 -27.49 -9.31 8.48
N SER A 108 -27.65 -10.57 8.05
CA SER A 108 -27.32 -11.74 8.90
C SER A 108 -25.83 -11.80 9.29
N TRP A 109 -24.96 -11.17 8.51
CA TRP A 109 -23.52 -11.07 8.78
C TRP A 109 -23.17 -10.16 9.96
N LEU A 110 -24.07 -9.27 10.41
CA LEU A 110 -23.79 -8.25 11.43
C LEU A 110 -23.43 -8.85 12.79
N GLU A 111 -24.10 -9.92 13.21
CA GLU A 111 -23.78 -10.62 14.46
C GLU A 111 -22.43 -11.35 14.37
N GLY A 112 -22.10 -11.87 13.18
CA GLY A 112 -20.77 -12.40 12.87
C GLY A 112 -19.68 -11.34 13.03
N VAL A 113 -19.92 -10.12 12.55
CA VAL A 113 -18.98 -8.99 12.72
C VAL A 113 -18.76 -8.63 14.18
N LYS A 114 -19.84 -8.47 14.96
CA LYS A 114 -19.74 -8.16 16.40
C LYS A 114 -18.91 -9.23 17.12
N THR A 115 -19.13 -10.50 16.79
CA THR A 115 -18.41 -11.63 17.38
C THR A 115 -16.94 -11.66 16.96
N ALA A 116 -16.66 -11.45 15.67
CA ALA A 116 -15.31 -11.40 15.13
C ALA A 116 -14.50 -10.25 15.75
N LEU A 117 -15.08 -9.06 15.89
CA LEU A 117 -14.42 -7.90 16.50
C LEU A 117 -14.12 -8.08 17.99
N LYS A 118 -14.98 -8.80 18.73
CA LYS A 118 -14.69 -9.17 20.12
C LYS A 118 -13.56 -10.19 20.18
N THR A 119 -13.60 -11.19 19.30
CA THR A 119 -12.60 -12.27 19.26
C THR A 119 -11.22 -11.77 18.86
N SER A 120 -11.14 -10.92 17.82
CA SER A 120 -9.88 -10.37 17.31
C SER A 120 -9.08 -9.62 18.36
N ARG A 121 -9.75 -8.85 19.23
CA ARG A 121 -9.14 -8.15 20.36
C ARG A 121 -8.50 -9.10 21.39
N SER A 122 -9.07 -10.29 21.55
CA SER A 122 -8.60 -11.28 22.55
C SER A 122 -7.58 -12.27 22.00
N LYS A 123 -7.58 -12.54 20.69
CA LYS A 123 -6.78 -13.61 20.05
C LYS A 123 -5.70 -13.10 19.10
N ASP A 124 -5.46 -11.79 19.05
CA ASP A 124 -4.54 -11.15 18.10
C ASP A 124 -4.78 -11.56 16.63
N GLN A 125 -6.06 -11.65 16.26
CA GLN A 125 -6.50 -12.00 14.91
C GLN A 125 -6.90 -10.75 14.13
N GLU A 126 -6.82 -10.80 12.81
CA GLU A 126 -7.30 -9.71 11.93
C GLU A 126 -8.71 -10.03 11.45
N VAL A 127 -9.62 -9.05 11.41
CA VAL A 127 -10.95 -9.25 10.81
C VAL A 127 -10.90 -8.81 9.37
N LEU A 128 -11.25 -9.70 8.45
CA LEU A 128 -11.26 -9.45 7.03
C LEU A 128 -12.68 -9.46 6.49
N PHE A 129 -13.14 -8.30 6.04
CA PHE A 129 -14.44 -8.18 5.38
C PHE A 129 -14.31 -8.46 3.90
N VAL A 130 -15.10 -9.40 3.38
CA VAL A 130 -15.10 -9.78 1.97
C VAL A 130 -16.47 -9.54 1.39
N SER A 131 -16.53 -8.67 0.40
CA SER A 131 -17.72 -8.48 -0.42
C SER A 131 -17.38 -8.83 -1.86
N GLN A 132 -18.17 -9.74 -2.43
CA GLN A 132 -17.97 -10.25 -3.79
C GLN A 132 -19.30 -10.26 -4.52
N ASP A 133 -19.29 -9.72 -5.74
CA ASP A 133 -20.44 -9.70 -6.66
C ASP A 133 -21.63 -8.83 -6.21
N GLU A 134 -21.38 -7.94 -5.24
CA GLU A 134 -22.32 -6.98 -4.68
C GLU A 134 -22.22 -5.63 -5.42
N LYS A 135 -23.35 -5.00 -5.75
CA LYS A 135 -23.44 -3.89 -6.72
C LYS A 135 -23.35 -2.50 -6.08
N THR A 136 -23.80 -2.36 -4.84
CA THR A 136 -24.05 -1.09 -4.13
C THR A 136 -23.28 -0.93 -2.82
N LEU A 137 -22.57 -1.96 -2.31
CA LEU A 137 -21.74 -1.82 -1.11
C LEU A 137 -20.58 -0.85 -1.37
N GLY A 138 -20.56 0.23 -0.59
CA GLY A 138 -19.50 1.23 -0.56
C GLY A 138 -18.28 0.76 0.25
N SER A 139 -17.12 1.34 -0.05
CA SER A 139 -15.81 0.98 0.51
C SER A 139 -15.45 1.67 1.83
N THR A 140 -16.43 2.04 2.67
CA THR A 140 -16.21 2.92 3.84
C THR A 140 -15.76 2.20 5.11
N ILE A 141 -15.54 0.88 5.06
CA ILE A 141 -15.13 0.07 6.22
C ILE A 141 -13.62 -0.22 6.12
N ALA A 142 -12.87 0.00 7.20
CA ALA A 142 -11.46 -0.37 7.29
C ALA A 142 -11.29 -1.91 7.40
N GLY A 143 -10.29 -2.49 6.73
CA GLY A 143 -10.05 -3.94 6.70
C GLY A 143 -10.92 -4.67 5.66
N TYR A 144 -11.06 -4.09 4.46
CA TYR A 144 -12.06 -4.49 3.48
C TYR A 144 -11.45 -4.97 2.16
N ILE A 145 -11.79 -6.19 1.75
CA ILE A 145 -11.63 -6.69 0.39
C ILE A 145 -12.94 -6.53 -0.36
N PHE A 146 -12.89 -5.79 -1.45
CA PHE A 146 -14.00 -5.63 -2.38
C PHE A 146 -13.69 -6.23 -3.73
N ILE A 147 -14.49 -7.20 -4.15
CA ILE A 147 -14.37 -7.88 -5.43
C ILE A 147 -15.60 -7.55 -6.26
N GLN A 148 -15.48 -6.59 -7.18
CA GLN A 148 -16.61 -6.15 -8.01
C GLN A 148 -16.82 -7.01 -9.26
N ASN A 149 -15.87 -7.89 -9.59
CA ASN A 149 -15.89 -8.64 -10.84
C ASN A 149 -16.34 -10.09 -10.62
N LYS A 150 -17.51 -10.43 -11.18
CA LYS A 150 -18.13 -11.76 -11.18
C LYS A 150 -17.32 -12.84 -11.90
N ASN A 151 -16.38 -12.43 -12.75
CA ASN A 151 -15.54 -13.33 -13.52
C ASN A 151 -14.22 -13.67 -12.81
N VAL A 152 -14.06 -13.26 -11.55
CA VAL A 152 -12.91 -13.65 -10.72
C VAL A 152 -13.27 -14.87 -9.91
N SER A 153 -12.27 -15.71 -9.63
CA SER A 153 -12.38 -16.80 -8.65
C SER A 153 -13.05 -16.33 -7.36
N LYS A 154 -13.77 -17.23 -6.68
CA LYS A 154 -14.25 -16.92 -5.33
C LYS A 154 -13.07 -16.58 -4.43
N PHE A 155 -13.27 -15.63 -3.53
CA PHE A 155 -12.28 -15.33 -2.51
C PHE A 155 -11.96 -16.58 -1.69
N ASP A 156 -10.67 -16.89 -1.60
CA ASP A 156 -10.15 -17.96 -0.77
C ASP A 156 -8.71 -17.61 -0.35
N LEU A 157 -8.35 -17.94 0.87
CA LEU A 157 -7.03 -17.67 1.43
C LEU A 157 -5.92 -18.51 0.81
N SER A 158 -6.26 -19.69 0.29
CA SER A 158 -5.34 -20.59 -0.42
C SER A 158 -5.03 -20.12 -1.85
N VAL A 159 -5.87 -19.25 -2.42
CA VAL A 159 -5.65 -18.72 -3.76
C VAL A 159 -4.52 -17.69 -3.70
N GLN A 160 -3.42 -18.02 -4.36
CA GLN A 160 -2.18 -17.25 -4.30
C GLN A 160 -2.35 -15.77 -4.64
N PHE A 161 -3.21 -15.43 -5.60
CA PHE A 161 -3.49 -14.04 -5.94
C PHE A 161 -3.98 -13.21 -4.73
N TYR A 162 -4.91 -13.75 -3.93
CA TYR A 162 -5.43 -13.05 -2.76
C TYR A 162 -4.42 -13.03 -1.62
N ALA A 163 -3.67 -14.11 -1.41
CA ALA A 163 -2.58 -14.15 -0.45
C ALA A 163 -1.55 -13.05 -0.73
N GLU A 164 -1.13 -12.91 -2.00
CA GLU A 164 -0.19 -11.86 -2.42
C GLU A 164 -0.73 -10.44 -2.25
N GLN A 165 -2.06 -10.22 -2.37
CA GLN A 165 -2.64 -8.90 -2.07
C GLN A 165 -2.68 -8.62 -0.57
N LEU A 166 -3.00 -9.64 0.25
CA LEU A 166 -3.06 -9.53 1.71
C LEU A 166 -1.67 -9.29 2.32
N ASP A 167 -0.63 -9.91 1.77
CA ASP A 167 0.76 -9.72 2.20
C ASP A 167 1.29 -8.29 2.00
N LYS A 168 0.56 -7.44 1.26
CA LYS A 168 0.85 -6.01 1.14
C LYS A 168 0.44 -5.21 2.38
N GLY A 169 -0.34 -5.80 3.30
CA GLY A 169 -0.79 -5.15 4.53
C GLY A 169 -1.61 -3.87 4.26
N LEU A 170 -2.43 -3.89 3.21
CA LEU A 170 -3.31 -2.77 2.85
C LEU A 170 -4.64 -2.86 3.62
N ILE A 171 -5.12 -1.73 4.12
CA ILE A 171 -6.39 -1.66 4.86
C ILE A 171 -7.60 -1.85 3.94
N ALA A 172 -7.48 -1.49 2.67
CA ALA A 172 -8.52 -1.65 1.67
C ALA A 172 -7.95 -2.15 0.35
N ILE A 173 -8.55 -3.21 -0.18
CA ILE A 173 -8.19 -3.82 -1.45
C ILE A 173 -9.44 -3.84 -2.32
N VAL A 174 -9.42 -3.09 -3.42
CA VAL A 174 -10.53 -3.09 -4.39
C VAL A 174 -10.06 -3.72 -5.69
N LEU A 175 -10.74 -4.79 -6.08
CA LEU A 175 -10.48 -5.56 -7.29
C LEU A 175 -11.56 -5.27 -8.32
N LYS A 176 -11.16 -4.56 -9.39
CA LYS A 176 -12.02 -4.25 -10.53
C LYS A 176 -11.47 -4.87 -11.81
N ALA A 177 -12.36 -5.34 -12.66
CA ALA A 177 -12.01 -5.71 -14.04
C ALA A 177 -11.68 -4.44 -14.84
N ARG A 178 -10.62 -4.45 -15.65
CA ARG A 178 -10.55 -3.57 -16.81
C ARG A 178 -11.30 -4.21 -18.00
N GLN A 179 -11.56 -3.43 -19.05
CA GLN A 179 -12.18 -3.91 -20.30
C GLN A 179 -11.32 -4.98 -21.02
N SER A 180 -10.05 -5.11 -20.66
CA SER A 180 -9.22 -6.31 -20.89
C SER A 180 -9.20 -7.12 -19.59
N LYS A 181 -9.24 -8.46 -19.67
CA LYS A 181 -9.28 -9.48 -18.59
C LYS A 181 -8.20 -9.39 -17.49
N THR A 182 -7.51 -8.26 -17.37
CA THR A 182 -6.54 -7.90 -16.35
C THR A 182 -7.23 -7.31 -15.12
N LEU A 183 -6.97 -7.89 -13.96
CA LEU A 183 -7.37 -7.31 -12.68
C LEU A 183 -6.44 -6.14 -12.35
N SER A 184 -6.99 -4.95 -12.20
CA SER A 184 -6.27 -3.84 -11.59
C SER A 184 -6.68 -3.74 -10.13
N THR A 185 -5.73 -3.92 -9.22
CA THR A 185 -5.92 -3.56 -7.81
C THR A 185 -5.92 -2.04 -7.72
N LEU A 186 -7.06 -1.44 -7.38
CA LEU A 186 -7.05 -0.06 -6.88
C LEU A 186 -6.80 -0.17 -5.38
N ALA A 187 -5.52 -0.09 -5.00
CA ALA A 187 -5.15 0.00 -3.60
C ALA A 187 -5.48 1.42 -3.12
N ILE A 188 -6.47 1.55 -2.25
CA ILE A 188 -6.64 2.78 -1.47
C ILE A 188 -5.86 2.54 -0.18
N ALA A 189 -4.63 3.04 -0.14
CA ALA A 189 -3.90 3.20 1.11
C ALA A 189 -4.54 4.37 1.88
N LEU A 190 -5.62 4.10 2.61
CA LEU A 190 -6.06 4.99 3.67
C LEU A 190 -5.08 4.79 4.82
N SER A 191 -4.05 5.62 4.90
CA SER A 191 -3.41 5.88 6.20
C SER A 191 -4.49 6.52 7.07
N CYS A 192 -5.13 5.75 7.94
CA CYS A 192 -5.95 6.34 8.99
C CYS A 192 -5.02 7.21 9.83
N LEU A 193 -5.14 8.51 9.63
CA LEU A 193 -4.61 9.56 10.47
C LEU A 193 -5.30 9.39 11.84
N ASN A 194 -4.71 8.62 12.74
CA ASN A 194 -5.09 8.72 14.14
C ASN A 194 -4.43 9.99 14.68
N LYS A 195 -5.24 11.03 14.84
CA LYS A 195 -4.94 12.13 15.76
C LYS A 195 -5.21 11.68 17.19
#